data_AF-A0AA90H972-F1
#
_entry.id   AF-A0AA90H972-F1
#
_cell.length_a   1.000
_cell.length_b   1.000
_cell.length_c   1.000
_cell.angle_alpha   90.00
_cell.angle_beta   90.00
_cell.angle_gamma   90.00
#
_symmetry.space_group_name_H-M   'P 1'
#
loop_
_entity.id
_entity.type
_entity.pdbx_description
1 polymer ?
#
loop_
_entity_poly.entity_id
_entity_poly.type
_entity_poly.pdbx_seq_one_letter_code
_entity_poly.pdbx_strand_id
1 'polypeptide(L)'
;MSVPNDTSGSGEPEGGLPGRNRRRFPAISSRAYEHPADRSALVALRKLTGFDTVFKALSSLLPERSMRLLFLSDSVRVGELQFPHLHAMIRDACYILDLEKVPPMYVTQDPKPNAMCVGLDEPIIVVTTGLVEMLDEEEMRAVVGHEVGHALSGHAVYRTVLLFLTNLAVKVAWIPLGTVAVTAIVTALREWFRKSELSADRAGLLVGQDAQASMRGLMKLAGGNHLHEMNVDAFLQQAEEYEAGGDLRDSVLKILNVLPRSHPFTTVRAAELKRWSEGRDFQRIMDGHYPRREEDKDASVRDAFRESAGHYGEQVKSSKDPLMGLIRDISSGAGDLGGKLRDKFAGNGSRPAGADGTDASGGQDGGPQPE
;
A
#
# COMPACT_ATOMS: atom_id res chain seq x y z
N MET A 1 -46.83 -47.75 -37.68
CA MET A 1 -45.36 -47.82 -37.85
C MET A 1 -44.90 -46.44 -38.23
N SER A 2 -44.40 -45.70 -37.24
CA SER A 2 -44.04 -44.28 -37.36
C SER A 2 -42.53 -44.18 -37.50
N VAL A 3 -42.08 -43.52 -38.55
CA VAL A 3 -40.67 -43.13 -38.77
C VAL A 3 -40.64 -41.59 -38.79
N PRO A 4 -39.68 -40.93 -38.13
CA PRO A 4 -39.88 -39.62 -37.52
C PRO A 4 -39.55 -38.45 -38.43
N ASN A 5 -40.12 -37.31 -38.04
CA ASN A 5 -39.98 -35.99 -38.62
C ASN A 5 -38.60 -35.40 -38.28
N ASP A 6 -37.92 -34.89 -39.30
CA ASP A 6 -36.65 -34.18 -39.23
C ASP A 6 -36.94 -32.74 -38.80
N THR A 7 -36.53 -32.35 -37.58
CA THR A 7 -36.50 -30.94 -37.16
C THR A 7 -35.06 -30.57 -36.85
N SER A 8 -34.45 -29.89 -37.81
CA SER A 8 -33.19 -29.17 -37.70
C SER A 8 -33.29 -28.07 -36.63
N GLY A 9 -32.75 -28.35 -35.45
CA GLY A 9 -32.36 -27.35 -34.46
C GLY A 9 -30.84 -27.22 -34.48
N SER A 10 -30.33 -26.18 -35.12
CA SER A 10 -28.93 -25.77 -35.04
C SER A 10 -28.62 -25.38 -33.60
N GLY A 11 -27.91 -26.25 -32.88
CA GLY A 11 -27.31 -25.91 -31.60
C GLY A 11 -26.23 -24.86 -31.82
N GLU A 12 -26.50 -23.62 -31.42
CA GLU A 12 -25.44 -22.67 -31.14
C GLU A 12 -24.62 -23.21 -29.96
N PRO A 13 -23.28 -23.27 -30.06
CA PRO A 13 -22.47 -23.53 -28.88
C PRO A 13 -22.55 -22.29 -28.01
N GLU A 14 -23.10 -22.41 -26.79
CA GLU A 14 -22.90 -21.43 -25.73
C GLU A 14 -21.39 -21.17 -25.61
N GLY A 15 -20.96 -20.03 -26.12
CA GLY A 15 -19.59 -19.55 -26.06
C GLY A 15 -19.23 -19.17 -24.63
N GLY A 16 -19.03 -20.18 -23.79
CA GLY A 16 -18.34 -20.05 -22.52
C GLY A 16 -16.91 -19.62 -22.81
N LEU A 17 -16.64 -18.31 -22.69
CA LEU A 17 -15.28 -17.83 -22.47
C LEU A 17 -14.72 -18.61 -21.25
N PRO A 18 -13.45 -19.06 -21.27
CA PRO A 18 -12.86 -19.78 -20.15
C PRO A 18 -12.57 -18.83 -18.97
N GLY A 19 -13.61 -18.19 -18.44
CA GLY A 19 -13.59 -17.49 -17.17
C GLY A 19 -13.55 -18.55 -16.08
N ARG A 20 -12.38 -18.76 -15.48
CA ARG A 20 -12.23 -19.53 -14.23
C ARG A 20 -13.34 -19.07 -13.27
N ASN A 21 -14.14 -20.00 -12.74
CA ASN A 21 -15.18 -19.71 -11.74
C ASN A 21 -14.53 -19.10 -10.49
N ARG A 22 -14.37 -17.76 -10.48
CA ARG A 22 -13.84 -17.01 -9.34
C ARG A 22 -14.88 -16.97 -8.23
N ARG A 23 -14.44 -17.12 -6.99
CA ARG A 23 -15.32 -17.01 -5.83
C ARG A 23 -15.82 -15.58 -5.71
N ARG A 24 -17.14 -15.41 -5.59
CA ARG A 24 -17.77 -14.13 -5.25
C ARG A 24 -17.84 -13.98 -3.74
N PHE A 25 -17.83 -12.73 -3.26
CA PHE A 25 -17.99 -12.37 -1.86
C PHE A 25 -19.23 -11.47 -1.65
N PRO A 26 -20.45 -12.04 -1.68
CA PRO A 26 -21.67 -11.26 -1.48
C PRO A 26 -21.66 -10.52 -0.15
N ALA A 27 -22.10 -9.27 -0.17
CA ALA A 27 -22.18 -8.34 0.94
C ALA A 27 -20.87 -8.12 1.72
N ILE A 28 -19.70 -8.40 1.14
CA ILE A 28 -18.40 -8.24 1.82
C ILE A 28 -18.21 -6.78 2.27
N SER A 29 -17.86 -6.61 3.55
CA SER A 29 -17.41 -5.32 4.09
C SER A 29 -15.94 -5.09 3.72
N SER A 30 -15.55 -3.84 3.51
CA SER A 30 -14.14 -3.48 3.32
C SER A 30 -13.26 -3.96 4.48
N ARG A 31 -13.84 -4.04 5.69
CA ARG A 31 -13.18 -4.54 6.90
C ARG A 31 -12.68 -5.98 6.77
N ALA A 32 -13.21 -6.76 5.84
CA ALA A 32 -12.73 -8.12 5.60
C ALA A 32 -11.27 -8.14 5.12
N TYR A 33 -10.88 -7.18 4.29
CA TYR A 33 -9.55 -7.14 3.66
C TYR A 33 -8.70 -5.94 4.07
N GLU A 34 -9.26 -4.96 4.80
CA GLU A 34 -8.52 -3.82 5.33
C GLU A 34 -7.29 -4.24 6.13
N HIS A 35 -6.15 -3.64 5.78
CA HIS A 35 -4.94 -3.77 6.56
C HIS A 35 -5.12 -3.09 7.94
N PRO A 36 -4.70 -3.68 9.06
CA PRO A 36 -4.92 -3.11 10.40
C PRO A 36 -4.38 -1.69 10.58
N ALA A 37 -3.29 -1.35 9.87
CA ALA A 37 -2.72 -0.01 9.85
C ALA A 37 -3.61 1.04 9.15
N ASP A 38 -4.33 0.64 8.10
CA ASP A 38 -5.27 1.51 7.39
C ASP A 38 -6.45 1.86 8.30
N ARG A 39 -7.10 0.83 8.87
CA ARG A 39 -8.21 0.97 9.81
C ARG A 39 -7.86 1.88 11.00
N SER A 40 -6.66 1.71 11.56
CA SER A 40 -6.18 2.53 12.69
C SER A 40 -6.06 4.00 12.36
N ALA A 41 -5.43 4.28 11.22
CA ALA A 41 -5.07 5.63 10.85
C ALA A 41 -6.33 6.44 10.49
N LEU A 42 -7.35 5.84 9.84
CA LEU A 42 -8.65 6.50 9.68
C LEU A 42 -9.34 6.80 11.01
N VAL A 43 -9.36 5.83 11.94
CA VAL A 43 -9.95 6.04 13.27
C VAL A 43 -9.22 7.14 14.03
N ALA A 44 -7.89 7.20 13.96
CA ALA A 44 -7.09 8.23 14.59
C ALA A 44 -7.37 9.62 13.99
N LEU A 45 -7.44 9.72 12.66
CA LEU A 45 -7.74 10.98 11.95
C LEU A 45 -9.12 11.53 12.35
N ARG A 46 -10.15 10.67 12.41
CA ARG A 46 -11.53 11.07 12.77
C ARG A 46 -11.68 11.53 14.23
N LYS A 47 -10.76 11.16 15.12
CA LYS A 47 -10.76 11.60 16.52
C LYS A 47 -10.19 13.00 16.73
N LEU A 48 -9.58 13.60 15.71
CA LEU A 48 -9.04 14.95 15.81
C LEU A 48 -10.19 15.96 15.91
N THR A 49 -10.18 16.79 16.97
CA THR A 49 -11.18 17.83 17.17
C THR A 49 -11.23 18.77 15.97
N GLY A 50 -12.43 18.95 15.39
CA GLY A 50 -12.64 19.83 14.23
C GLY A 50 -12.32 19.19 12.87
N PHE A 51 -11.95 17.90 12.82
CA PHE A 51 -11.68 17.18 11.57
C PHE A 51 -12.85 17.26 10.60
N ASP A 52 -14.08 16.98 11.04
CA ASP A 52 -15.26 16.97 10.17
C ASP A 52 -15.54 18.35 9.55
N THR A 53 -15.32 19.43 10.31
CA THR A 53 -15.48 20.80 9.81
C THR A 53 -14.44 21.12 8.74
N VAL A 54 -13.17 20.80 9.00
CA VAL A 54 -12.07 21.02 8.04
C VAL A 54 -12.28 20.16 6.80
N PHE A 55 -12.63 18.90 6.97
CA PHE A 55 -12.87 17.95 5.90
C PHE A 55 -14.05 18.36 5.02
N LYS A 56 -15.16 18.82 5.61
CA LYS A 56 -16.31 19.34 4.87
C LYS A 56 -15.96 20.60 4.08
N ALA A 57 -15.19 21.51 4.69
CA ALA A 57 -14.70 22.69 4.00
C ALA A 57 -13.81 22.32 2.80
N LEU A 58 -12.83 21.43 2.99
CA LEU A 58 -11.97 20.94 1.92
C LEU A 58 -12.77 20.24 0.82
N SER A 59 -13.70 19.36 1.18
CA SER A 59 -14.54 18.62 0.23
C SER A 59 -15.42 19.55 -0.60
N SER A 60 -15.94 20.63 0.00
CA SER A 60 -16.74 21.63 -0.73
C SER A 60 -15.93 22.45 -1.75
N LEU A 61 -14.62 22.52 -1.58
CA LEU A 61 -13.70 23.23 -2.48
C LEU A 61 -13.23 22.34 -3.63
N LEU A 62 -13.47 21.02 -3.55
CA LEU A 62 -13.07 20.07 -4.58
C LEU A 62 -14.06 20.11 -5.76
N PRO A 63 -13.60 20.43 -6.97
CA PRO A 63 -14.49 20.53 -8.11
C PRO A 63 -14.71 19.14 -8.73
N GLU A 64 -15.47 18.27 -8.06
CA GLU A 64 -15.75 16.90 -8.52
C GLU A 64 -16.31 16.87 -9.95
N ARG A 65 -17.22 17.79 -10.25
CA ARG A 65 -17.75 17.98 -11.61
C ARG A 65 -16.64 18.33 -12.62
N SER A 66 -15.66 19.14 -12.22
CA SER A 66 -14.53 19.48 -13.10
C SER A 66 -13.63 18.28 -13.37
N MET A 67 -13.37 17.42 -12.37
CA MET A 67 -12.58 16.20 -12.59
C MET A 67 -13.27 15.25 -13.57
N ARG A 68 -14.58 15.06 -13.42
CA ARG A 68 -15.40 14.28 -14.37
C ARG A 68 -15.31 14.82 -15.77
N LEU A 69 -15.49 16.14 -15.92
CA LEU A 69 -15.41 16.79 -17.22
C LEU A 69 -14.02 16.66 -17.84
N LEU A 70 -12.96 16.76 -17.04
CA LEU A 70 -11.58 16.61 -17.52
C LEU A 70 -11.32 15.22 -18.11
N PHE A 71 -11.68 14.15 -17.38
CA PHE A 71 -11.52 12.78 -17.90
C PHE A 71 -12.47 12.49 -19.07
N LEU A 72 -13.66 13.07 -19.07
CA LEU A 72 -14.58 12.93 -20.20
C LEU A 72 -14.05 13.65 -21.46
N SER A 73 -13.31 14.75 -21.30
CA SER A 73 -12.79 15.53 -22.43
C SER A 73 -11.44 15.05 -22.95
N ASP A 74 -10.59 14.47 -22.10
CA ASP A 74 -9.17 14.22 -22.40
C ASP A 74 -8.73 12.79 -22.02
N SER A 75 -9.64 11.82 -22.10
CA SER A 75 -9.35 10.39 -21.91
C SER A 75 -10.38 9.53 -22.65
N VAL A 76 -10.04 8.26 -22.91
CA VAL A 76 -10.98 7.32 -23.55
C VAL A 76 -11.77 6.60 -22.48
N ARG A 77 -13.09 6.77 -22.49
CA ARG A 77 -13.98 6.07 -21.56
C ARG A 77 -14.02 4.57 -21.86
N VAL A 78 -13.83 3.75 -20.84
CA VAL A 78 -13.99 2.30 -20.92
C VAL A 78 -15.48 1.94 -20.98
N GLY A 79 -15.86 1.06 -21.90
CA GLY A 79 -17.22 0.61 -22.16
C GLY A 79 -17.25 -0.58 -23.12
N GLU A 80 -18.44 -1.08 -23.44
CA GLU A 80 -18.61 -2.23 -24.35
C GLU A 80 -18.00 -2.00 -25.74
N LEU A 81 -18.01 -0.76 -26.23
CA LEU A 81 -17.47 -0.38 -27.54
C LEU A 81 -16.05 0.20 -27.48
N GLN A 82 -15.50 0.44 -26.29
CA GLN A 82 -14.19 1.07 -26.09
C GLN A 82 -13.46 0.38 -24.93
N PHE A 83 -12.36 -0.32 -25.22
CA PHE A 83 -11.70 -1.19 -24.24
C PHE A 83 -12.64 -2.25 -23.61
N PRO A 84 -13.30 -3.10 -24.42
CA PRO A 84 -14.26 -4.09 -23.93
C PRO A 84 -13.68 -5.06 -22.90
N HIS A 85 -12.39 -5.39 -22.99
CA HIS A 85 -11.73 -6.27 -22.04
C HIS A 85 -11.60 -5.63 -20.64
N LEU A 86 -11.17 -4.36 -20.57
CA LEU A 86 -11.15 -3.60 -19.31
C LEU A 86 -12.58 -3.41 -18.77
N HIS A 87 -13.56 -3.22 -19.66
CA HIS A 87 -14.96 -3.12 -19.28
C HIS A 87 -15.48 -4.41 -18.63
N ALA A 88 -15.13 -5.58 -19.17
CA ALA A 88 -15.45 -6.86 -18.55
C ALA A 88 -14.75 -7.00 -17.19
N MET A 89 -13.44 -6.69 -17.11
CA MET A 89 -12.66 -6.78 -15.87
C MET A 89 -13.24 -5.93 -14.73
N ILE A 90 -13.61 -4.67 -14.99
CA ILE A 90 -14.17 -3.81 -13.93
C ILE A 90 -15.55 -4.29 -13.47
N ARG A 91 -16.38 -4.79 -14.39
CA ARG A 91 -17.68 -5.38 -14.04
C ARG A 91 -17.51 -6.65 -13.22
N ASP A 92 -16.57 -7.51 -13.59
CA ASP A 92 -16.23 -8.73 -12.84
C ASP A 92 -15.72 -8.39 -11.44
N ALA A 93 -14.82 -7.41 -11.31
CA ALA A 93 -14.29 -6.97 -10.04
C ALA A 93 -15.39 -6.43 -9.11
N CYS A 94 -16.29 -5.60 -9.64
CA CYS A 94 -17.45 -5.10 -8.90
C CYS A 94 -18.40 -6.24 -8.53
N TYR A 95 -18.61 -7.21 -9.42
CA TYR A 95 -19.46 -8.38 -9.14
C TYR A 95 -18.87 -9.25 -8.02
N ILE A 96 -17.56 -9.52 -8.05
CA ILE A 96 -16.84 -10.34 -7.06
C ILE A 96 -16.88 -9.69 -5.67
N LEU A 97 -16.59 -8.39 -5.57
CA LEU A 97 -16.62 -7.64 -4.31
C LEU A 97 -18.00 -7.10 -3.93
N ASP A 98 -19.01 -7.44 -4.74
CA ASP A 98 -20.40 -7.01 -4.57
C ASP A 98 -20.53 -5.48 -4.44
N LEU A 99 -19.81 -4.72 -5.27
CA LEU A 99 -19.93 -3.27 -5.37
C LEU A 99 -21.13 -2.93 -6.27
N GLU A 100 -22.17 -2.33 -5.69
CA GLU A 100 -23.46 -2.11 -6.35
C GLU A 100 -23.36 -1.24 -7.61
N LYS A 101 -22.56 -0.18 -7.56
CA LYS A 101 -22.37 0.77 -8.66
C LYS A 101 -20.97 0.62 -9.24
N VAL A 102 -20.90 0.19 -10.49
CA VAL A 102 -19.63 0.12 -11.24
C VAL A 102 -19.11 1.55 -11.48
N PRO A 103 -17.92 1.91 -10.96
CA PRO A 103 -17.32 3.22 -11.20
C PRO A 103 -17.03 3.43 -12.69
N PRO A 104 -17.20 4.64 -13.25
CA PRO A 104 -16.67 4.96 -14.56
C PRO A 104 -15.16 4.72 -14.60
N MET A 105 -14.69 4.09 -15.68
CA MET A 105 -13.27 3.85 -15.92
C MET A 105 -12.80 4.58 -17.19
N TYR A 106 -11.59 5.14 -17.15
CA TYR A 106 -10.99 5.85 -18.28
C TYR A 106 -9.56 5.36 -18.52
N VAL A 107 -9.15 5.35 -19.79
CA VAL A 107 -7.76 5.18 -20.21
C VAL A 107 -7.20 6.54 -20.61
N THR A 108 -6.16 6.99 -19.93
CA THR A 108 -5.45 8.24 -20.22
C THR A 108 -4.12 7.94 -20.90
N GLN A 109 -3.76 8.73 -21.91
CA GLN A 109 -2.46 8.62 -22.56
C GLN A 109 -1.36 9.09 -21.60
N ASP A 110 -0.58 8.14 -21.10
CA ASP A 110 0.60 8.39 -20.28
C ASP A 110 1.48 7.13 -20.36
N PRO A 111 2.74 7.24 -20.82
CA PRO A 111 3.64 6.09 -20.90
C PRO A 111 4.06 5.58 -19.52
N LYS A 112 3.87 6.35 -18.45
CA LYS A 112 4.19 5.92 -17.09
C LYS A 112 3.08 4.98 -16.57
N PRO A 113 3.39 3.72 -16.22
CA PRO A 113 2.40 2.79 -15.70
C PRO A 113 1.80 3.31 -14.39
N ASN A 114 0.48 3.50 -14.36
CA ASN A 114 -0.22 3.98 -13.19
C ASN A 114 -1.72 3.66 -13.29
N ALA A 115 -2.35 3.49 -12.14
CA ALA A 115 -3.79 3.45 -11.98
C ALA A 115 -4.17 4.29 -10.75
N MET A 116 -5.40 4.80 -10.72
CA MET A 116 -5.91 5.48 -9.53
C MET A 116 -7.43 5.47 -9.45
N CYS A 117 -7.91 5.39 -8.22
CA CYS A 117 -9.29 5.63 -7.85
C CYS A 117 -9.43 7.00 -7.16
N VAL A 118 -10.21 7.90 -7.76
CA VAL A 118 -10.45 9.28 -7.30
C VAL A 118 -11.93 9.62 -7.39
N GLY A 119 -12.37 10.68 -6.73
CA GLY A 119 -13.78 11.07 -6.64
C GLY A 119 -14.24 11.23 -5.21
N LEU A 120 -15.37 11.91 -5.03
CA LEU A 120 -16.02 12.09 -3.73
C LEU A 120 -17.27 11.23 -3.66
N ASP A 121 -18.36 11.69 -4.26
CA ASP A 121 -19.65 11.03 -4.20
C ASP A 121 -19.73 9.84 -5.15
N GLU A 122 -19.11 9.93 -6.34
CA GLU A 122 -18.97 8.79 -7.23
C GLU A 122 -17.50 8.59 -7.63
N PRO A 123 -16.86 7.50 -7.20
CA PRO A 123 -15.50 7.18 -7.62
C PRO A 123 -15.37 7.03 -9.14
N ILE A 124 -14.18 7.34 -9.65
CA ILE A 124 -13.73 7.20 -11.02
C ILE A 124 -12.41 6.46 -10.97
N ILE A 125 -12.26 5.46 -11.83
CA ILE A 125 -11.01 4.72 -11.99
C ILE A 125 -10.33 5.22 -13.26
N VAL A 126 -9.03 5.48 -13.19
CA VAL A 126 -8.24 5.91 -14.33
C VAL A 126 -7.02 5.03 -14.44
N VAL A 127 -6.76 4.51 -15.63
CA VAL A 127 -5.56 3.72 -15.94
C VAL A 127 -4.78 4.38 -17.06
N THR A 128 -3.46 4.27 -17.02
CA THR A 128 -2.60 4.83 -18.07
C THR A 128 -2.37 3.83 -19.20
N THR A 129 -2.13 4.32 -20.41
CA THR A 129 -1.74 3.46 -21.55
C THR A 129 -0.51 2.61 -21.23
N GLY A 130 0.49 3.18 -20.53
CA GLY A 130 1.69 2.44 -20.13
C GLY A 130 1.41 1.26 -19.19
N LEU A 131 0.33 1.31 -18.39
CA LEU A 131 -0.07 0.16 -17.57
C LEU A 131 -0.80 -0.90 -18.40
N VAL A 132 -1.70 -0.46 -19.29
CA VAL A 132 -2.46 -1.34 -20.20
C VAL A 132 -1.53 -2.15 -21.11
N GLU A 133 -0.44 -1.55 -21.58
CA GLU A 133 0.54 -2.20 -22.45
C GLU A 133 1.51 -3.13 -21.69
N MET A 134 1.68 -2.93 -20.38
CA MET A 134 2.68 -3.62 -19.56
C MET A 134 2.18 -4.94 -18.95
N LEU A 135 0.92 -4.97 -18.51
CA LEU A 135 0.38 -6.06 -17.70
C LEU A 135 -0.34 -7.11 -18.55
N ASP A 136 -0.24 -8.37 -18.15
CA ASP A 136 -1.08 -9.44 -18.68
C ASP A 136 -2.52 -9.37 -18.11
N GLU A 137 -3.39 -10.28 -18.55
CA GLU A 137 -4.81 -10.28 -18.15
C GLU A 137 -5.01 -10.43 -16.63
N GLU A 138 -4.25 -11.32 -15.98
CA GLU A 138 -4.41 -11.64 -14.56
C GLU A 138 -3.75 -10.58 -13.68
N GLU A 139 -2.62 -10.04 -14.12
CA GLU A 139 -1.95 -8.89 -13.49
C GLU A 139 -2.83 -7.63 -13.56
N MET A 140 -3.43 -7.35 -14.73
CA MET A 140 -4.37 -6.23 -14.88
C MET A 140 -5.63 -6.45 -14.05
N ARG A 141 -6.14 -7.67 -13.95
CA ARG A 141 -7.29 -7.98 -13.09
C ARG A 141 -7.00 -7.72 -11.61
N ALA A 142 -5.79 -8.03 -11.14
CA ALA A 142 -5.34 -7.68 -9.80
C ALA A 142 -5.32 -6.16 -9.58
N VAL A 143 -4.84 -5.39 -10.56
CA VAL A 143 -4.87 -3.91 -10.51
C VAL A 143 -6.30 -3.36 -10.51
N VAL A 144 -7.17 -3.85 -11.39
CA VAL A 144 -8.57 -3.40 -11.45
C VAL A 144 -9.29 -3.73 -10.13
N GLY A 145 -9.04 -4.93 -9.58
CA GLY A 145 -9.54 -5.31 -8.26
C GLY A 145 -9.01 -4.42 -7.13
N HIS A 146 -7.76 -4.00 -7.21
CA HIS A 146 -7.13 -3.06 -6.27
C HIS A 146 -7.85 -1.69 -6.31
N GLU A 147 -8.10 -1.14 -7.50
CA GLU A 147 -8.80 0.15 -7.63
C GLU A 147 -10.28 0.07 -7.22
N VAL A 148 -10.95 -1.06 -7.51
CA VAL A 148 -12.32 -1.32 -7.01
C VAL A 148 -12.30 -1.47 -5.48
N GLY A 149 -11.25 -2.05 -4.90
CA GLY A 149 -11.02 -2.09 -3.46
C GLY A 149 -10.94 -0.69 -2.85
N HIS A 150 -10.22 0.25 -3.48
CA HIS A 150 -10.22 1.66 -3.06
C HIS A 150 -11.60 2.31 -3.12
N ALA A 151 -12.39 2.02 -4.16
CA ALA A 151 -13.76 2.52 -4.28
C ALA A 151 -14.65 1.96 -3.15
N LEU A 152 -14.62 0.65 -2.90
CA LEU A 152 -15.42 -0.01 -1.88
C LEU A 152 -15.03 0.44 -0.46
N SER A 153 -13.75 0.66 -0.19
CA SER A 153 -13.27 1.14 1.12
C SER A 153 -13.42 2.66 1.33
N GLY A 154 -13.95 3.41 0.36
CA GLY A 154 -14.09 4.86 0.45
C GLY A 154 -12.74 5.62 0.41
N HIS A 155 -11.68 4.98 -0.06
CA HIS A 155 -10.34 5.56 -0.13
C HIS A 155 -10.24 6.68 -1.18
N ALA A 156 -11.07 6.62 -2.22
CA ALA A 156 -11.12 7.61 -3.31
C ALA A 156 -11.28 9.04 -2.81
N VAL A 157 -12.08 9.24 -1.76
CA VAL A 157 -12.37 10.54 -1.16
C VAL A 157 -11.10 11.17 -0.59
N TYR A 158 -10.42 10.45 0.29
CA TYR A 158 -9.19 10.92 0.94
C TYR A 158 -8.04 11.04 -0.05
N ARG A 159 -7.97 10.16 -1.07
CA ARG A 159 -7.03 10.28 -2.18
C ARG A 159 -7.23 11.58 -2.95
N THR A 160 -8.47 11.94 -3.25
CA THR A 160 -8.83 13.19 -3.93
C THR A 160 -8.42 14.40 -3.10
N VAL A 161 -8.74 14.41 -1.81
CA VAL A 161 -8.31 15.46 -0.87
C VAL A 161 -6.79 15.58 -0.84
N LEU A 162 -6.06 14.45 -0.78
CA LEU A 162 -4.59 14.44 -0.77
C LEU A 162 -3.99 15.06 -2.05
N LEU A 163 -4.53 14.74 -3.23
CA LEU A 163 -4.06 15.29 -4.50
C LEU A 163 -4.29 16.80 -4.56
N PHE A 164 -5.46 17.26 -4.13
CA PHE A 164 -5.76 18.69 -4.05
C PHE A 164 -4.85 19.42 -3.07
N LEU A 165 -4.70 18.90 -1.84
CA LEU A 165 -3.84 19.50 -0.82
C LEU A 165 -2.37 19.52 -1.23
N THR A 166 -1.89 18.47 -1.91
CA THR A 166 -0.52 18.44 -2.45
C THR A 166 -0.31 19.55 -3.48
N ASN A 167 -1.26 19.76 -4.40
CA ASN A 167 -1.19 20.85 -5.37
C ASN A 167 -1.32 22.23 -4.71
N LEU A 168 -2.18 22.34 -3.69
CA LEU A 168 -2.33 23.58 -2.92
C LEU A 168 -1.04 23.91 -2.16
N ALA A 169 -0.39 22.92 -1.54
CA ALA A 169 0.87 23.09 -0.80
C ALA A 169 1.94 23.76 -1.66
N VAL A 170 2.08 23.34 -2.92
CA VAL A 170 3.00 23.96 -3.88
C VAL A 170 2.63 25.42 -4.17
N LYS A 171 1.34 25.71 -4.34
CA LYS A 171 0.85 27.06 -4.65
C LYS A 171 0.98 28.05 -3.48
N VAL A 172 0.92 27.56 -2.24
CA VAL A 172 1.01 28.39 -1.02
C VAL A 172 2.38 28.32 -0.34
N ALA A 173 3.36 27.66 -0.96
CA ALA A 173 4.71 27.46 -0.40
C ALA A 173 5.42 28.78 0.00
N TRP A 174 5.01 29.90 -0.60
CA TRP A 174 5.52 31.23 -0.29
C TRP A 174 4.99 31.82 1.04
N ILE A 175 3.98 31.19 1.67
CA ILE A 175 3.41 31.59 2.96
C ILE A 175 4.03 30.72 4.07
N PRO A 176 4.91 31.26 4.94
CA PRO A 176 5.71 30.43 5.86
C PRO A 176 4.89 29.57 6.83
N LEU A 177 3.88 30.14 7.51
CA LEU A 177 3.07 29.41 8.49
C LEU A 177 2.02 28.48 7.85
N GLY A 178 1.46 28.88 6.70
CA GLY A 178 0.49 28.05 5.95
C GLY A 178 1.13 26.76 5.43
N THR A 179 2.40 26.86 4.99
CA THR A 179 3.15 25.72 4.46
C THR A 179 3.39 24.64 5.51
N VAL A 180 3.71 25.00 6.76
CA VAL A 180 3.95 24.01 7.84
C VAL A 180 2.69 23.21 8.14
N ALA A 181 1.55 23.87 8.33
CA ALA A 181 0.29 23.21 8.63
C ALA A 181 -0.17 22.28 7.49
N VAL A 182 -0.14 22.78 6.25
CA VAL A 182 -0.52 21.98 5.07
C VAL A 182 0.44 20.80 4.88
N THR A 183 1.74 20.99 5.07
CA THR A 183 2.75 19.92 4.94
C THR A 183 2.54 18.82 5.98
N ALA A 184 2.20 19.17 7.22
CA ALA A 184 1.89 18.19 8.25
C ALA A 184 0.67 17.33 7.87
N ILE A 185 -0.42 17.97 7.41
CA ILE A 185 -1.63 17.27 6.97
C ILE A 185 -1.35 16.38 5.76
N VAL A 186 -0.64 16.91 4.75
CA VAL A 186 -0.26 16.15 3.56
C VAL A 186 0.61 14.94 3.93
N THR A 187 1.56 15.11 4.86
CA THR A 187 2.43 14.02 5.32
C THR A 187 1.64 12.93 6.02
N ALA A 188 0.72 13.30 6.91
CA ALA A 188 -0.15 12.34 7.60
C ALA A 188 -1.09 11.60 6.64
N LEU A 189 -1.72 12.33 5.70
CA LEU A 189 -2.58 11.72 4.69
C LEU A 189 -1.80 10.82 3.72
N ARG A 190 -0.56 11.17 3.36
CA ARG A 190 0.32 10.29 2.56
C ARG A 190 0.67 9.02 3.31
N GLU A 191 0.97 9.12 4.61
CA GLU A 191 1.26 7.94 5.41
C GLU A 191 0.04 7.02 5.51
N TRP A 192 -1.13 7.60 5.79
CA TRP A 192 -2.38 6.84 5.77
C TRP A 192 -2.63 6.19 4.40
N PHE A 193 -2.50 6.96 3.31
CA PHE A 193 -2.73 6.46 1.96
C PHE A 193 -1.78 5.30 1.62
N ARG A 194 -0.50 5.37 2.03
CA ARG A 194 0.43 4.24 1.89
C ARG A 194 -0.03 2.98 2.63
N LYS A 195 -0.78 3.08 3.74
CA LYS A 195 -1.37 1.91 4.41
C LYS A 195 -2.59 1.38 3.70
N SER A 196 -3.40 2.26 3.10
CA SER A 196 -4.59 1.85 2.35
C SER A 196 -4.24 1.11 1.05
N GLU A 197 -3.05 1.34 0.48
CA GLU A 197 -2.48 0.52 -0.60
C GLU A 197 -2.40 -0.97 -0.24
N LEU A 198 -2.06 -1.31 1.01
CA LEU A 198 -1.98 -2.70 1.45
C LEU A 198 -3.37 -3.34 1.54
N SER A 199 -4.39 -2.57 1.96
CA SER A 199 -5.79 -3.00 1.91
C SER A 199 -6.25 -3.24 0.46
N ALA A 200 -5.87 -2.34 -0.44
CA ALA A 200 -6.24 -2.44 -1.84
C ALA A 200 -5.50 -3.60 -2.55
N ASP A 201 -4.25 -3.91 -2.20
CA ASP A 201 -3.55 -5.12 -2.68
C ASP A 201 -4.29 -6.40 -2.30
N ARG A 202 -4.81 -6.46 -1.07
CA ARG A 202 -5.62 -7.58 -0.59
C ARG A 202 -6.94 -7.70 -1.37
N ALA A 203 -7.61 -6.58 -1.65
CA ALA A 203 -8.80 -6.56 -2.50
C ALA A 203 -8.50 -7.01 -3.94
N GLY A 204 -7.37 -6.55 -4.50
CA GLY A 204 -6.86 -6.98 -5.80
C GLY A 204 -6.64 -8.49 -5.88
N LEU A 205 -6.07 -9.08 -4.83
CA LEU A 205 -5.91 -10.52 -4.73
C LEU A 205 -7.24 -11.27 -4.58
N LEU A 206 -8.22 -10.75 -3.83
CA LEU A 206 -9.56 -11.37 -3.75
C LEU A 206 -10.28 -11.37 -5.10
N VAL A 207 -10.10 -10.33 -5.90
CA VAL A 207 -10.66 -10.22 -7.26
C VAL A 207 -9.91 -11.11 -8.25
N GLY A 208 -8.57 -11.07 -8.24
CA GLY A 208 -7.75 -11.85 -9.16
C GLY A 208 -7.77 -13.35 -8.85
N GLN A 209 -7.70 -13.70 -7.56
CA GLN A 209 -7.56 -15.07 -7.02
C GLN A 209 -6.30 -15.79 -7.53
N ASP A 210 -5.28 -15.01 -7.90
CA ASP A 210 -3.96 -15.46 -8.32
C ASP A 210 -2.89 -14.59 -7.65
N ALA A 211 -2.33 -15.12 -6.56
CA ALA A 211 -1.27 -14.44 -5.79
C ALA A 211 0.00 -14.24 -6.63
N GLN A 212 0.32 -15.18 -7.51
CA GLN A 212 1.49 -15.07 -8.38
C GLN A 212 1.31 -13.93 -9.39
N ALA A 213 0.13 -13.82 -10.00
CA ALA A 213 -0.17 -12.70 -10.90
C ALA A 213 -0.12 -11.35 -10.17
N SER A 214 -0.67 -11.25 -8.96
CA SER A 214 -0.59 -10.00 -8.17
C SER A 214 0.87 -9.61 -7.86
N MET A 215 1.72 -10.57 -7.47
CA MET A 215 3.13 -10.31 -7.21
C MET A 215 3.92 -9.98 -8.48
N ARG A 216 3.66 -10.66 -9.61
CA ARG A 216 4.27 -10.31 -10.90
C ARG A 216 3.91 -8.90 -11.34
N GLY A 217 2.65 -8.48 -11.16
CA GLY A 217 2.22 -7.11 -11.44
C GLY A 217 3.03 -6.07 -10.66
N LEU A 218 3.21 -6.27 -9.34
CA LEU A 218 4.05 -5.40 -8.49
C LEU A 218 5.52 -5.42 -8.92
N MET A 219 6.04 -6.59 -9.32
CA MET A 219 7.39 -6.75 -9.82
C MET A 219 7.60 -5.99 -11.14
N LYS A 220 6.63 -6.04 -12.07
CA LYS A 220 6.64 -5.26 -13.33
C LYS A 220 6.58 -3.76 -13.10
N LEU A 221 5.83 -3.29 -12.10
CA LEU A 221 5.86 -1.87 -11.72
C LEU A 221 7.26 -1.41 -11.25
N ALA A 222 8.10 -2.34 -10.77
CA ALA A 222 9.47 -2.06 -10.37
C ALA A 222 10.47 -2.14 -11.55
N GLY A 223 10.34 -3.19 -12.37
CA GLY A 223 11.37 -3.59 -13.36
C GLY A 223 10.94 -3.53 -14.83
N GLY A 224 9.70 -3.15 -15.14
CA GLY A 224 9.15 -3.16 -16.50
C GLY A 224 8.69 -4.55 -16.97
N ASN A 225 8.49 -4.69 -18.29
CA ASN A 225 7.89 -5.90 -18.90
C ASN A 225 8.94 -6.88 -19.45
N HIS A 226 9.87 -7.32 -18.59
CA HIS A 226 10.95 -8.26 -18.95
C HIS A 226 10.84 -9.58 -18.15
N LEU A 227 9.64 -10.15 -18.06
CA LEU A 227 9.36 -11.33 -17.21
C LEU A 227 10.30 -12.52 -17.45
N HIS A 228 10.83 -12.69 -18.67
CA HIS A 228 11.76 -13.76 -18.99
C HIS A 228 13.13 -13.62 -18.29
N GLU A 229 13.46 -12.42 -17.80
CA GLU A 229 14.68 -12.12 -17.03
C GLU A 229 14.39 -11.84 -15.55
N MET A 230 13.13 -11.92 -15.13
CA MET A 230 12.68 -11.55 -13.77
C MET A 230 12.11 -12.76 -13.04
N ASN A 231 12.32 -12.82 -11.72
CA ASN A 231 11.88 -13.93 -10.89
C ASN A 231 11.22 -13.41 -9.60
N VAL A 232 9.99 -13.86 -9.34
CA VAL A 232 9.20 -13.41 -8.18
C VAL A 232 9.83 -13.82 -6.86
N ASP A 233 10.40 -15.02 -6.76
CA ASP A 233 11.05 -15.48 -5.52
C ASP A 233 12.31 -14.66 -5.22
N ALA A 234 13.10 -14.31 -6.24
CA ALA A 234 14.23 -13.40 -6.08
C ALA A 234 13.79 -11.98 -5.68
N PHE A 235 12.67 -11.49 -6.24
CA PHE A 235 12.08 -10.21 -5.87
C PHE A 235 11.56 -10.20 -4.41
N LEU A 236 11.07 -11.32 -3.92
CA LEU A 236 10.68 -11.50 -2.52
C LEU A 236 11.91 -11.60 -1.59
N GLN A 237 12.98 -12.28 -2.01
CA GLN A 237 14.26 -12.27 -1.28
C GLN A 237 14.83 -10.85 -1.16
N GLN A 238 14.68 -10.02 -2.19
CA GLN A 238 15.04 -8.59 -2.13
C GLN A 238 14.23 -7.85 -1.06
N ALA A 239 12.95 -8.20 -0.87
CA ALA A 239 12.15 -7.63 0.21
C ALA A 239 12.65 -8.08 1.59
N GLU A 240 13.04 -9.35 1.75
CA GLU A 240 13.65 -9.86 2.98
C GLU A 240 14.97 -9.16 3.31
N GLU A 241 15.82 -8.92 2.32
CA GLU A 241 17.05 -8.13 2.46
C GLU A 241 16.74 -6.69 2.90
N TYR A 242 15.77 -6.05 2.26
CA TYR A 242 15.33 -4.70 2.62
C TYR A 242 14.77 -4.62 4.05
N GLU A 243 14.01 -5.62 4.49
CA GLU A 243 13.44 -5.69 5.85
C GLU A 243 14.51 -6.02 6.91
N ALA A 244 15.41 -6.97 6.63
CA ALA A 244 16.43 -7.44 7.57
C ALA A 244 17.68 -6.55 7.65
N GLY A 245 17.97 -5.82 6.58
CA GLY A 245 19.25 -5.13 6.41
C GLY A 245 19.44 -3.88 7.25
N GLY A 246 20.68 -3.69 7.68
CA GLY A 246 21.25 -2.38 7.99
C GLY A 246 21.48 -2.06 9.47
N ASP A 247 22.08 -0.90 9.69
CA ASP A 247 22.18 -0.28 11.01
C ASP A 247 21.04 0.75 11.23
N LEU A 248 21.10 1.51 12.32
CA LEU A 248 20.08 2.52 12.62
C LEU A 248 20.03 3.64 11.58
N ARG A 249 21.16 3.95 10.93
CA ARG A 249 21.20 4.95 9.85
C ARG A 249 20.44 4.43 8.65
N ASP A 250 20.56 3.15 8.33
CA ASP A 250 19.77 2.53 7.26
C ASP A 250 18.27 2.60 7.55
N SER A 251 17.83 2.34 8.79
CA SER A 251 16.42 2.53 9.19
C SER A 251 15.94 3.97 8.95
N VAL A 252 16.76 4.97 9.28
CA VAL A 252 16.43 6.39 9.02
C VAL A 252 16.37 6.67 7.52
N LEU A 253 17.32 6.16 6.74
CA LEU A 253 17.32 6.30 5.28
C LEU A 253 16.11 5.64 4.63
N LYS A 254 15.67 4.47 5.11
CA LYS A 254 14.43 3.83 4.67
C LYS A 254 13.23 4.76 4.88
N ILE A 255 13.10 5.38 6.06
CA ILE A 255 12.03 6.35 6.34
C ILE A 255 12.10 7.53 5.37
N LEU A 256 13.28 8.15 5.22
CA LEU A 256 13.47 9.29 4.33
C LEU A 256 13.13 8.96 2.87
N ASN A 257 13.42 7.74 2.42
CA ASN A 257 13.09 7.26 1.08
C ASN A 257 11.60 6.94 0.89
N VAL A 258 10.85 6.63 1.95
CA VAL A 258 9.39 6.41 1.90
C VAL A 258 8.61 7.73 1.91
N LEU A 259 9.06 8.73 2.67
CA LEU A 259 8.36 10.01 2.85
C LEU A 259 7.85 10.67 1.55
N PRO A 260 8.66 10.81 0.48
CA PRO A 260 8.21 11.49 -0.74
C PRO A 260 7.29 10.62 -1.61
N ARG A 261 7.15 9.31 -1.33
CA ARG A 261 6.41 8.38 -2.18
C ARG A 261 4.91 8.38 -1.88
N SER A 262 4.11 8.22 -2.93
CA SER A 262 2.66 8.03 -2.82
C SER A 262 2.29 6.62 -2.40
N HIS A 263 3.09 5.62 -2.78
CA HIS A 263 2.84 4.20 -2.51
C HIS A 263 4.02 3.61 -1.72
N PRO A 264 3.81 2.54 -0.92
CA PRO A 264 4.92 1.75 -0.42
C PRO A 264 5.75 1.15 -1.58
N PHE A 265 6.97 0.75 -1.27
CA PHE A 265 7.82 0.07 -2.25
C PHE A 265 7.17 -1.24 -2.73
N THR A 266 7.30 -1.51 -4.02
CA THR A 266 6.70 -2.68 -4.68
C THR A 266 7.19 -4.01 -4.11
N THR A 267 8.47 -4.11 -3.74
CA THR A 267 9.04 -5.27 -3.04
C THR A 267 8.36 -5.52 -1.70
N VAL A 268 8.18 -4.47 -0.90
CA VAL A 268 7.51 -4.53 0.41
C VAL A 268 6.04 -4.92 0.25
N ARG A 269 5.34 -4.37 -0.75
CA ARG A 269 3.95 -4.74 -1.05
C ARG A 269 3.84 -6.21 -1.46
N ALA A 270 4.75 -6.70 -2.30
CA ALA A 270 4.75 -8.09 -2.73
C ALA A 270 4.96 -9.06 -1.56
N ALA A 271 5.90 -8.75 -0.66
CA ALA A 271 6.14 -9.54 0.55
C ALA A 271 4.94 -9.52 1.50
N GLU A 272 4.31 -8.36 1.70
CA GLU A 272 3.12 -8.24 2.55
C GLU A 272 1.93 -9.01 1.97
N LEU A 273 1.74 -8.93 0.64
CA LEU A 273 0.67 -9.65 -0.04
C LEU A 273 0.88 -11.17 0.01
N LYS A 274 2.13 -11.64 -0.14
CA LYS A 274 2.49 -13.05 0.06
C LYS A 274 2.18 -13.52 1.48
N ARG A 275 2.62 -12.78 2.50
CA ARG A 275 2.34 -13.12 3.89
C ARG A 275 0.85 -13.22 4.17
N TRP A 276 0.05 -12.31 3.61
CA TRP A 276 -1.39 -12.34 3.78
C TRP A 276 -2.05 -13.51 3.04
N SER A 277 -1.64 -13.82 1.81
CA SER A 277 -2.21 -14.91 1.01
C SER A 277 -1.94 -16.30 1.61
N GLU A 278 -0.82 -16.46 2.31
CA GLU A 278 -0.48 -17.66 3.09
C GLU A 278 -1.12 -17.66 4.49
N GLY A 279 -1.72 -16.55 4.90
CA GLY A 279 -2.30 -16.34 6.22
C GLY A 279 -3.73 -16.90 6.38
N ARG A 280 -4.12 -17.12 7.64
CA ARG A 280 -5.46 -17.64 7.98
C ARG A 280 -6.59 -16.67 7.61
N ASP A 281 -6.35 -15.37 7.64
CA ASP A 281 -7.39 -14.38 7.34
C ASP A 281 -7.83 -14.46 5.88
N PHE A 282 -6.87 -14.56 4.95
CA PHE A 282 -7.17 -14.78 3.53
C PHE A 282 -7.95 -16.07 3.34
N GLN A 283 -7.47 -17.20 3.91
CA GLN A 283 -8.14 -18.49 3.80
C GLN A 283 -9.56 -18.44 4.36
N ARG A 284 -9.81 -17.77 5.49
CA ARG A 284 -11.17 -17.59 6.04
C ARG A 284 -12.08 -16.82 5.11
N ILE A 285 -11.60 -15.75 4.47
CA ILE A 285 -12.40 -14.99 3.50
C ILE A 285 -12.73 -15.88 2.30
N MET A 286 -11.73 -16.60 1.79
CA MET A 286 -11.94 -17.60 0.74
C MET A 286 -12.97 -18.64 1.21
N ASP A 287 -12.91 -19.10 2.46
CA ASP A 287 -13.91 -19.83 3.26
C ASP A 287 -15.37 -19.41 3.11
N GLY A 288 -15.61 -18.13 2.83
CA GLY A 288 -16.92 -17.50 3.02
C GLY A 288 -17.12 -16.92 4.43
N HIS A 289 -16.07 -16.91 5.26
CA HIS A 289 -16.08 -16.41 6.63
C HIS A 289 -15.45 -15.01 6.72
N TYR A 290 -16.24 -14.00 6.37
CA TYR A 290 -15.80 -12.60 6.36
C TYR A 290 -16.89 -11.66 6.91
N PRO A 291 -16.52 -10.49 7.47
CA PRO A 291 -17.47 -9.46 7.88
C PRO A 291 -18.36 -8.98 6.73
N ARG A 292 -19.65 -8.83 6.99
CA ARG A 292 -20.63 -8.34 6.02
C ARG A 292 -20.97 -6.88 6.27
N ARG A 293 -21.32 -6.13 5.22
CA ARG A 293 -21.67 -4.69 5.34
C ARG A 293 -22.83 -4.42 6.29
N GLU A 294 -23.76 -5.36 6.43
CA GLU A 294 -24.88 -5.24 7.38
C GLU A 294 -24.43 -5.20 8.86
N GLU A 295 -23.24 -5.74 9.16
CA GLU A 295 -22.64 -5.79 10.50
C GLU A 295 -21.80 -4.54 10.81
N ASP A 296 -21.62 -3.62 9.85
CA ASP A 296 -20.74 -2.45 10.02
C ASP A 296 -21.26 -1.43 11.03
N LYS A 297 -22.59 -1.34 11.18
CA LYS A 297 -23.24 -0.49 12.20
C LYS A 297 -22.96 -0.96 13.63
N ASP A 298 -22.69 -2.24 13.82
CA ASP A 298 -22.45 -2.87 15.12
C ASP A 298 -20.94 -2.93 15.45
N ALA A 299 -20.11 -2.38 14.56
CA ALA A 299 -18.66 -2.34 14.70
C ALA A 299 -18.20 -1.41 15.81
N SER A 300 -17.49 -1.97 16.80
CA SER A 300 -16.89 -1.19 17.88
C SER A 300 -15.55 -0.57 17.44
N VAL A 301 -15.48 0.77 17.48
CA VAL A 301 -14.25 1.55 17.25
C VAL A 301 -13.15 1.17 18.26
N ARG A 302 -13.54 0.77 19.48
CA ARG A 302 -12.60 0.34 20.52
C ARG A 302 -11.96 -1.00 20.17
N ASP A 303 -12.73 -1.92 19.61
CA ASP A 303 -12.23 -3.25 19.25
C ASP A 303 -11.33 -3.18 18.01
N ALA A 304 -11.70 -2.36 17.02
CA ALA A 304 -10.83 -2.03 15.90
C ALA A 304 -9.47 -1.46 16.37
N PHE A 305 -9.47 -0.55 17.35
CA PHE A 305 -8.22 0.00 17.90
C PHE A 305 -7.40 -1.07 18.65
N ARG A 306 -8.05 -1.95 19.42
CA ARG A 306 -7.37 -3.04 20.14
C ARG A 306 -6.74 -4.05 19.19
N GLU A 307 -7.47 -4.46 18.15
CA GLU A 307 -7.00 -5.40 17.12
C GLU A 307 -5.76 -4.84 16.43
N SER A 308 -5.81 -3.58 16.01
CA SER A 308 -4.65 -2.95 15.39
C SER A 308 -3.49 -2.75 16.34
N ALA A 309 -3.72 -2.38 17.60
CA ALA A 309 -2.66 -2.30 18.60
C ALA A 309 -1.97 -3.65 18.82
N GLY A 310 -2.74 -4.76 18.79
CA GLY A 310 -2.21 -6.12 18.79
C GLY A 310 -1.31 -6.39 17.59
N HIS A 311 -1.79 -6.10 16.38
CA HIS A 311 -1.03 -6.25 15.14
C HIS A 311 0.29 -5.44 15.15
N TYR A 312 0.26 -4.19 15.60
CA TYR A 312 1.49 -3.38 15.74
C TYR A 312 2.42 -3.92 16.82
N GLY A 313 1.88 -4.39 17.94
CA GLY A 313 2.68 -5.02 18.99
C GLY A 313 3.40 -6.27 18.48
N GLU A 314 2.74 -7.10 17.68
CA GLU A 314 3.34 -8.26 17.03
C GLU A 314 4.38 -7.84 15.99
N GLN A 315 4.09 -6.84 15.15
CA GLN A 315 5.03 -6.33 14.16
C GLN A 315 6.31 -5.78 14.80
N VAL A 316 6.20 -5.03 15.90
CA VAL A 316 7.37 -4.54 16.65
C VAL A 316 8.15 -5.69 17.25
N LYS A 317 7.48 -6.75 17.74
CA LYS A 317 8.14 -7.95 18.29
C LYS A 317 8.84 -8.79 17.24
N SER A 318 8.28 -8.92 16.05
CA SER A 318 8.81 -9.77 14.97
C SER A 318 9.72 -9.04 13.98
N SER A 319 9.72 -7.69 13.99
CA SER A 319 10.53 -6.89 13.08
C SER A 319 12.03 -7.16 13.27
N LYS A 320 12.74 -7.29 12.15
CA LYS A 320 14.21 -7.36 12.12
C LYS A 320 14.87 -5.98 12.02
N ASP A 321 14.07 -4.91 11.87
CA ASP A 321 14.60 -3.56 11.69
C ASP A 321 15.23 -3.00 12.99
N PRO A 322 16.45 -2.45 12.94
CA PRO A 322 17.15 -1.91 14.11
C PRO A 322 16.37 -0.86 14.92
N LEU A 323 15.58 0.00 14.26
CA LEU A 323 14.78 1.03 14.94
C LEU A 323 13.63 0.39 15.73
N MET A 324 12.99 -0.63 15.16
CA MET A 324 11.95 -1.39 15.86
C MET A 324 12.53 -2.21 17.01
N GLY A 325 13.75 -2.73 16.85
CA GLY A 325 14.51 -3.35 17.93
C GLY A 325 14.72 -2.39 19.12
N LEU A 326 15.10 -1.14 18.86
CA LEU A 326 15.25 -0.13 19.92
C LEU A 326 13.93 0.14 20.65
N ILE A 327 12.82 0.28 19.91
CA ILE A 327 11.48 0.48 20.51
C ILE A 327 11.10 -0.72 21.38
N ARG A 328 11.38 -1.94 20.91
CA ARG A 328 11.16 -3.17 21.67
C ARG A 328 11.97 -3.18 22.97
N ASP A 329 13.25 -2.85 22.89
CA ASP A 329 14.16 -2.80 24.04
C ASP A 329 13.68 -1.79 25.09
N ILE A 330 13.30 -0.58 24.65
CA ILE A 330 12.70 0.47 25.50
C ILE A 330 11.42 -0.06 26.19
N SER A 331 10.51 -0.66 25.41
CA SER A 331 9.22 -1.13 25.92
C SER A 331 9.36 -2.32 26.88
N SER A 332 10.41 -3.13 26.74
CA SER A 332 10.71 -4.28 27.60
C SER A 332 11.45 -3.91 28.89
N GLY A 333 11.85 -2.64 29.05
CA GLY A 333 12.62 -2.17 30.21
C GLY A 333 14.08 -2.65 30.23
N ALA A 334 14.61 -3.15 29.11
CA ALA A 334 16.01 -3.55 28.98
C ALA A 334 16.92 -2.32 28.88
N GLY A 335 17.42 -1.85 30.03
CA GLY A 335 18.22 -0.64 30.18
C GLY A 335 19.57 -0.66 29.44
N ASP A 336 19.78 0.34 28.59
CA ASP A 336 20.90 1.32 28.59
C ASP A 336 20.81 2.07 27.25
N LEU A 337 19.95 3.09 27.23
CA LEU A 337 19.66 3.90 26.04
C LEU A 337 20.81 4.85 25.70
N GLY A 338 21.57 5.29 26.70
CA GLY A 338 22.61 6.30 26.52
C GLY A 338 23.87 5.76 25.85
N GLY A 339 24.33 4.57 26.25
CA GLY A 339 25.55 3.96 25.71
C GLY A 339 25.40 3.46 24.27
N LYS A 340 24.31 2.74 23.98
CA LYS A 340 24.11 2.06 22.68
C LYS A 340 23.78 3.00 21.52
N LEU A 341 23.04 4.09 21.78
CA LEU A 341 22.78 5.12 20.78
C LEU A 341 24.06 5.90 20.44
N ARG A 342 24.87 6.24 21.45
CA ARG A 342 26.13 6.97 21.25
C ARG A 342 27.15 6.14 20.46
N ASP A 343 27.33 4.87 20.80
CA ASP A 343 28.33 4.02 20.17
C ASP A 343 27.97 3.63 18.72
N LYS A 344 26.67 3.62 18.36
CA LYS A 344 26.22 3.37 16.98
C LYS A 344 26.15 4.63 16.10
N PHE A 345 25.84 5.80 16.66
CA PHE A 345 25.89 7.06 15.91
C PHE A 345 27.33 7.59 15.72
N ALA A 346 28.27 7.20 16.59
CA ALA A 346 29.67 7.62 16.53
C ALA A 346 30.59 6.67 15.72
N GLY A 347 30.05 5.94 14.75
CA GLY A 347 30.82 4.99 13.94
C GLY A 347 32.10 5.60 13.34
N ASN A 348 33.24 5.05 13.78
CA ASN A 348 34.57 5.09 13.15
C ASN A 348 35.38 6.41 13.22
N GLY A 349 35.65 6.88 14.44
CA GLY A 349 36.85 7.70 14.72
C GLY A 349 38.01 6.80 15.17
N SER A 350 39.02 6.65 14.32
CA SER A 350 40.28 5.96 14.61
C SER A 350 40.85 6.33 15.99
N ARG A 351 40.96 5.35 16.88
CA ARG A 351 41.90 5.40 18.01
C ARG A 351 43.33 5.33 17.42
N PRO A 352 44.26 6.24 17.74
CA PRO A 352 45.66 5.98 17.46
C PRO A 352 46.09 4.79 18.30
N ALA A 353 46.75 3.83 17.66
CA ALA A 353 47.35 2.67 18.29
C ALA A 353 48.31 3.12 19.40
N GLY A 354 48.17 2.51 20.58
CA GLY A 354 49.21 2.52 21.58
C GLY A 354 50.44 1.81 21.02
N ALA A 355 51.58 2.48 21.07
CA ALA A 355 52.88 1.86 20.88
C ALA A 355 53.36 1.36 22.24
N ASP A 356 53.40 0.04 22.39
CA ASP A 356 54.10 -0.62 23.49
C ASP A 356 55.61 -0.60 23.25
N GLY A 357 56.33 -0.14 24.29
CA GLY A 357 57.54 -0.72 24.86
C GLY A 357 58.70 -1.16 23.97
N THR A 358 59.84 -0.49 24.14
CA THR A 358 61.14 -1.17 24.25
C THR A 358 61.93 -0.58 25.42
N ASP A 359 62.24 -1.46 26.38
CA ASP A 359 63.20 -1.30 27.47
C ASP A 359 64.62 -0.97 26.96
N ALA A 360 65.36 -0.14 27.72
CA ALA A 360 66.72 -0.46 28.16
C ALA A 360 67.31 0.61 29.12
N SER A 361 67.53 0.14 30.36
CA SER A 361 68.73 0.33 31.22
C SER A 361 69.14 1.71 31.79
N GLY A 362 69.36 1.72 33.11
CA GLY A 362 70.54 2.37 33.72
C GLY A 362 70.23 3.43 34.78
N GLY A 363 70.25 3.05 36.06
CA GLY A 363 69.98 3.93 37.20
C GLY A 363 71.17 4.74 37.75
N GLN A 364 70.95 5.23 39.00
CA GLN A 364 71.77 6.05 39.91
C GLN A 364 71.60 7.57 39.74
N ASP A 365 71.55 8.39 40.78
CA ASP A 365 71.51 8.19 42.23
C ASP A 365 70.94 9.49 42.85
N GLY A 366 70.43 9.42 44.08
CA GLY A 366 69.95 10.59 44.82
C GLY A 366 71.08 11.44 45.40
N GLY A 367 70.83 12.76 45.53
CA GLY A 367 71.63 13.69 46.32
C GLY A 367 71.02 15.10 46.35
N PRO A 368 70.88 15.77 47.52
CA PRO A 368 70.09 17.00 47.68
C PRO A 368 70.88 18.32 47.50
N GLN A 369 70.12 19.41 47.30
CA GLN A 369 70.32 20.89 47.48
C GLN A 369 71.58 21.44 48.21
N PRO A 370 71.84 22.78 48.30
CA PRO A 370 71.27 23.98 47.62
C PRO A 370 72.32 25.03 47.13
N GLU A 371 71.88 26.02 46.33
CA GLU A 371 71.98 27.49 46.59
C GLU A 371 71.26 28.28 45.49
#